data_AF-A0A7C4TUA8-F1
#
_entry.id   AF-A0A7C4TUA8-F1
#
_cell.length_a   1.000
_cell.length_b   1.000
_cell.length_c   1.000
_cell.angle_alpha   90.00
_cell.angle_beta   90.00
_cell.angle_gamma   90.00
#
_symmetry.space_group_name_H-M   'P 1'
#
loop_
_entity.id
_entity.type
_entity.pdbx_description
1 polymer ?
#
loop_
_entity_poly.entity_id
_entity_poly.type
_entity_poly.pdbx_seq_one_letter_code
_entity_poly.pdbx_strand_id
1 'polypeptide(L)'
;MRKKIVLLYFISFLFLAASILLGFFFGSVIINPFNLSSSDKTIFFVLRFPRVVLAGLTGAMLSVSGAIFQSVLKNPLADPYILSVSAGGAIGAAIAMVFGLPIIYVCFLSFLGAVFSSSIVYFFSKTHFGSRTEILVLMGVALSSLLGSILVLIIILGKNLNSIYFWLFGTFSFAD
;
A
#
# COMPACT_ATOMS: atom_id res chain seq x y z
N MET A 1 -8.43 -32.91 -7.70
CA MET A 1 -7.89 -31.66 -7.10
C MET A 1 -6.95 -30.89 -8.03
N ARG A 2 -5.92 -31.52 -8.62
CA ARG A 2 -4.92 -30.84 -9.47
C ARG A 2 -5.49 -30.03 -10.66
N LYS A 3 -6.53 -30.54 -11.36
CA LYS A 3 -7.20 -29.81 -12.46
C LYS A 3 -7.90 -28.52 -12.01
N LYS A 4 -8.49 -28.49 -10.81
CA LYS A 4 -9.17 -27.30 -10.27
C LYS A 4 -8.17 -26.19 -9.91
N ILE A 5 -7.01 -26.56 -9.37
CA ILE A 5 -5.94 -25.62 -9.01
C ILE A 5 -5.33 -25.00 -10.27
N VAL A 6 -5.04 -25.80 -11.30
CA VAL A 6 -4.53 -25.29 -12.58
C VAL A 6 -5.53 -24.33 -13.23
N LEU A 7 -6.83 -24.67 -13.19
CA LEU A 7 -7.88 -23.80 -13.70
C LEU A 7 -7.94 -22.45 -12.96
N LEU A 8 -7.80 -22.44 -11.63
CA LEU A 8 -7.78 -21.20 -10.85
C LEU A 8 -6.61 -20.30 -11.24
N TYR A 9 -5.39 -20.84 -11.34
CA TYR A 9 -4.23 -20.06 -11.77
C TYR A 9 -4.41 -19.48 -13.18
N PHE A 10 -5.00 -20.25 -14.09
CA PHE A 10 -5.28 -19.79 -15.44
C PHE A 10 -6.31 -18.64 -15.44
N ILE A 11 -7.38 -18.74 -14.65
CA ILE A 11 -8.38 -17.68 -14.51
C ILE A 11 -7.75 -16.42 -13.90
N SER A 12 -6.95 -16.54 -12.84
CA SER A 12 -6.26 -15.40 -12.23
C SER A 12 -5.30 -14.72 -13.20
N PHE A 13 -4.58 -15.50 -14.01
CA PHE A 13 -3.69 -14.95 -15.05
C PHE A 13 -4.48 -14.19 -16.11
N LEU A 14 -5.58 -14.75 -16.62
CA LEU A 14 -6.46 -14.07 -17.57
C LEU A 14 -7.06 -12.79 -16.99
N PHE A 15 -7.49 -12.83 -15.73
CA PHE A 15 -8.02 -11.67 -15.03
C PHE A 15 -6.97 -10.55 -14.92
N LEU A 16 -5.74 -10.89 -14.51
CA LEU A 16 -4.64 -9.93 -14.43
C LEU A 16 -4.32 -9.32 -15.81
N ALA A 17 -4.23 -10.15 -16.86
CA ALA A 17 -3.98 -9.67 -18.21
C ALA A 17 -5.10 -8.72 -18.70
N ALA A 18 -6.36 -9.07 -18.43
CA ALA A 18 -7.50 -8.22 -18.75
C ALA A 18 -7.47 -6.89 -17.98
N SER A 19 -7.16 -6.91 -16.68
CA SER A 19 -7.04 -5.70 -15.86
C SER A 19 -5.94 -4.75 -16.37
N ILE A 20 -4.78 -5.30 -16.79
CA ILE A 20 -3.68 -4.52 -17.36
C ILE A 20 -4.11 -3.87 -18.69
N LEU A 21 -4.72 -4.64 -19.59
CA LEU A 21 -5.21 -4.11 -20.87
C LEU A 21 -6.27 -3.01 -20.66
N LEU A 22 -7.21 -3.23 -19.74
CA LEU A 22 -8.20 -2.21 -19.38
C LEU A 22 -7.52 -0.96 -18.82
N GLY A 23 -6.55 -1.09 -17.92
CA GLY A 23 -5.82 0.06 -17.36
C GLY A 23 -5.07 0.88 -18.41
N PHE A 24 -4.59 0.24 -19.48
CA PHE A 24 -3.90 0.93 -20.58
C PHE A 24 -4.83 1.65 -21.54
N PHE A 25 -5.94 1.02 -21.94
CA PHE A 25 -6.78 1.53 -23.03
C PHE A 25 -8.02 2.30 -22.54
N PHE A 26 -8.54 1.97 -21.36
CA PHE A 26 -9.68 2.64 -20.75
C PHE A 26 -9.26 3.70 -19.72
N GLY A 27 -9.90 4.86 -19.76
CA GLY A 27 -9.67 5.98 -18.85
C GLY A 27 -10.47 7.21 -19.28
N SER A 28 -10.00 8.41 -18.96
CA SER A 28 -10.65 9.68 -19.36
C SER A 28 -10.78 9.86 -20.88
N VAL A 29 -9.89 9.24 -21.66
CA VAL A 29 -9.91 9.19 -23.12
C VAL A 29 -9.76 7.74 -23.55
N ILE A 30 -10.59 7.23 -24.45
CA ILE A 30 -10.41 5.88 -24.97
C ILE A 30 -9.27 5.92 -25.98
N ILE A 31 -8.20 5.17 -25.72
CA ILE A 31 -7.04 5.09 -26.62
C ILE A 31 -7.26 3.92 -27.57
N ASN A 32 -7.39 4.21 -28.86
CA ASN A 32 -7.47 3.18 -29.89
C ASN A 32 -6.07 2.72 -30.29
N PRO A 33 -5.70 1.43 -30.10
CA PRO A 33 -4.35 0.95 -30.40
C PRO A 33 -4.01 1.01 -31.89
N PHE A 34 -5.03 1.01 -32.76
CA PHE A 34 -4.86 1.03 -34.22
C PHE A 34 -4.77 2.44 -34.82
N ASN A 35 -5.16 3.48 -34.08
CA ASN A 35 -5.12 4.86 -34.56
C ASN A 35 -4.64 5.80 -33.44
N LEU A 36 -3.31 5.85 -33.26
CA LEU A 36 -2.66 6.59 -32.18
C LEU A 36 -2.29 8.00 -32.65
N SER A 37 -2.98 9.01 -32.12
CA SER A 37 -2.54 10.40 -32.26
C SER A 37 -1.26 10.65 -31.43
N SER A 38 -0.54 11.73 -31.72
CA SER A 38 0.63 12.13 -30.92
C SER A 38 0.28 12.37 -29.45
N SER A 39 -0.92 12.89 -29.18
CA SER A 39 -1.44 13.10 -27.82
C SER A 39 -1.73 11.77 -27.12
N ASP A 40 -2.28 10.78 -27.82
CA ASP A 40 -2.56 9.45 -27.25
C ASP A 40 -1.28 8.73 -26.83
N LYS A 41 -0.21 8.87 -27.62
CA LYS A 41 1.11 8.30 -27.27
C LYS A 41 1.65 8.90 -25.99
N THR A 42 1.57 10.23 -25.83
CA THR A 42 2.01 10.90 -24.60
C THR A 42 1.19 10.44 -23.40
N ILE A 43 -0.14 10.40 -23.50
CA ILE A 43 -1.01 9.93 -22.41
C ILE A 43 -0.68 8.47 -22.04
N PHE A 44 -0.47 7.62 -23.04
CA PHE A 44 -0.13 6.22 -22.82
C PHE A 44 1.19 6.07 -22.07
N PHE A 45 2.29 6.63 -22.59
CA PHE A 45 3.63 6.41 -22.05
C PHE A 45 3.93 7.21 -20.78
N VAL A 46 3.42 8.44 -20.66
CA VAL A 46 3.74 9.33 -19.54
C VAL A 46 2.77 9.17 -18.38
N LEU A 47 1.51 8.81 -18.63
CA LEU A 47 0.50 8.76 -17.56
C LEU A 47 0.03 7.33 -17.26
N ARG A 48 -0.35 6.55 -18.27
CA ARG A 48 -1.00 5.23 -18.02
C ARG A 48 -0.01 4.14 -17.74
N PHE A 49 1.05 4.08 -18.54
CA PHE A 49 2.08 3.07 -18.41
C PHE A 49 2.69 3.02 -17.00
N PRO A 50 3.25 4.13 -16.45
CA PRO A 50 3.81 4.10 -15.10
C PRO A 50 2.77 3.75 -14.03
N ARG A 51 1.53 4.25 -14.16
CA ARG A 51 0.45 3.98 -13.20
C ARG A 51 0.04 2.51 -13.14
N VAL A 52 -0.18 1.87 -14.29
CA VAL A 52 -0.58 0.45 -14.34
C VAL A 52 0.55 -0.44 -13.86
N VAL A 53 1.79 -0.13 -14.22
CA VAL A 53 2.97 -0.87 -13.74
C VAL A 53 3.10 -0.73 -12.23
N LEU A 54 3.02 0.49 -11.69
CA LEU A 54 3.11 0.72 -10.24
C LEU A 54 1.97 0.04 -9.47
N ALA A 55 0.74 0.11 -9.99
CA ALA A 55 -0.41 -0.57 -9.39
C ALA A 55 -0.24 -2.09 -9.37
N GLY A 56 0.25 -2.67 -10.48
CA GLY A 56 0.57 -4.10 -10.56
C GLY A 56 1.67 -4.52 -9.60
N LEU A 57 2.77 -3.76 -9.52
CA LEU A 57 3.87 -4.02 -8.59
C LEU A 57 3.41 -3.91 -7.13
N THR A 58 2.66 -2.86 -6.80
CA THR A 58 2.12 -2.66 -5.44
C THR A 58 1.19 -3.80 -5.05
N GLY A 59 0.29 -4.23 -5.94
CA GLY A 59 -0.59 -5.36 -5.71
C GLY A 59 0.17 -6.68 -5.49
N ALA A 60 1.22 -6.93 -6.29
CA ALA A 60 2.08 -8.10 -6.12
C ALA A 60 2.81 -8.09 -4.77
N MET A 61 3.37 -6.94 -4.37
CA MET A 61 4.05 -6.78 -3.09
C MET A 61 3.11 -6.98 -1.90
N LEU A 62 1.88 -6.45 -1.98
CA LEU A 62 0.86 -6.66 -0.94
C LEU A 62 0.43 -8.12 -0.85
N SER A 63 0.28 -8.80 -1.98
CA SER A 63 -0.04 -10.24 -2.02
C SER A 63 1.05 -11.10 -1.36
N VAL A 64 2.32 -10.84 -1.69
CA VAL A 64 3.47 -11.52 -1.08
C VAL A 64 3.56 -11.22 0.41
N SER A 65 3.39 -9.95 0.80
CA SER A 65 3.36 -9.54 2.21
C SER A 65 2.26 -10.30 2.96
N GLY A 66 1.02 -10.31 2.47
CA GLY A 66 -0.08 -11.06 3.08
C GLY A 66 0.25 -12.55 3.27
N ALA A 67 0.82 -13.21 2.25
CA ALA A 67 1.22 -14.61 2.34
C ALA A 67 2.31 -14.85 3.40
N ILE A 68 3.30 -13.95 3.51
CA ILE A 68 4.34 -14.01 4.55
C ILE A 68 3.73 -13.86 5.94
N PHE A 69 2.89 -12.84 6.14
CA PHE A 69 2.26 -12.57 7.44
C PHE A 69 1.35 -13.74 7.87
N GLN A 70 0.54 -14.28 6.97
CA GLN A 70 -0.31 -15.44 7.25
C GLN A 70 0.51 -16.69 7.61
N SER A 71 1.67 -16.88 6.97
CA SER A 71 2.56 -18.01 7.25
C SER A 71 3.29 -17.86 8.59
N VAL A 72 3.80 -16.66 8.90
CA VAL A 72 4.53 -16.37 10.14
C VAL A 72 3.60 -16.41 11.35
N LEU A 73 2.43 -15.77 11.23
CA LEU A 73 1.45 -15.70 12.32
C LEU A 73 0.57 -16.95 12.40
N LYS A 74 0.69 -17.87 11.44
CA LYS A 74 -0.14 -19.09 11.34
C LYS A 74 -1.63 -18.78 11.49
N ASN A 75 -2.05 -17.64 10.96
CA ASN A 75 -3.40 -17.14 11.05
C ASN A 75 -3.85 -16.70 9.66
N PRO A 76 -4.84 -17.39 9.04
CA PRO A 76 -5.30 -17.08 7.69
C PRO A 76 -6.00 -15.71 7.60
N LEU A 77 -6.39 -15.13 8.74
CA LEU A 77 -6.96 -13.78 8.81
C LEU A 77 -5.89 -12.71 9.07
N ALA A 78 -4.62 -13.10 9.20
CA ALA A 78 -3.55 -12.15 9.39
C ALA A 78 -3.31 -11.33 8.11
N ASP A 79 -3.09 -10.05 8.34
CA ASP A 79 -2.85 -9.06 7.31
C ASP A 79 -1.69 -8.14 7.75
N PRO A 80 -0.88 -7.59 6.82
CA PRO A 80 0.27 -6.75 7.16
C PRO A 80 -0.07 -5.50 7.99
N TYR A 81 -1.30 -4.99 7.90
CA TYR A 81 -1.79 -3.86 8.67
C TYR A 81 -1.84 -4.15 10.18
N ILE A 82 -1.86 -5.42 10.59
CA ILE A 82 -2.01 -5.83 12.00
C ILE A 82 -0.80 -5.43 12.85
N LEU A 83 0.43 -5.41 12.31
CA LEU A 83 1.62 -5.01 13.08
C LEU A 83 1.89 -3.49 13.04
N SER A 84 0.84 -2.68 12.87
CA SER A 84 0.93 -1.21 12.89
C SER A 84 1.87 -0.61 11.82
N VAL A 85 2.16 -1.37 10.75
CA VAL A 85 3.04 -0.97 9.65
C VAL A 85 2.46 0.26 8.94
N SER A 86 1.18 0.23 8.57
CA SER A 86 0.56 1.35 7.88
C SER A 86 0.27 2.55 8.77
N ALA A 87 -0.04 2.34 10.05
CA ALA A 87 -0.24 3.47 10.97
C ALA A 87 1.07 4.23 11.19
N GLY A 88 2.19 3.51 11.35
CA GLY A 88 3.52 4.10 11.39
C GLY A 88 3.89 4.82 10.09
N GLY A 89 3.63 4.20 8.95
CA GLY A 89 3.89 4.82 7.64
C GLY A 89 3.03 6.04 7.36
N ALA A 90 1.78 6.05 7.83
CA ALA A 90 0.88 7.19 7.73
C ALA A 90 1.38 8.39 8.54
N ILE A 91 1.86 8.19 9.77
CA ILE A 91 2.48 9.27 10.55
C ILE A 91 3.73 9.79 9.85
N GLY A 92 4.62 8.90 9.40
CA GLY A 92 5.84 9.31 8.70
C GLY A 92 5.54 10.18 7.48
N ALA A 93 4.57 9.77 6.66
CA ALA A 93 4.09 10.55 5.53
C ALA A 93 3.47 11.89 5.96
N ALA A 94 2.61 11.88 6.96
CA ALA A 94 1.94 13.09 7.46
C ALA A 94 2.94 14.12 8.00
N ILE A 95 3.97 13.68 8.74
CA ILE A 95 5.07 14.54 9.20
C ILE A 95 5.74 15.21 8.00
N ALA A 96 6.19 14.43 7.01
CA ALA A 96 6.84 14.97 5.82
C ALA A 96 5.95 15.99 5.07
N MET A 97 4.66 15.70 4.94
CA MET A 97 3.69 16.57 4.27
C MET A 97 3.42 17.87 5.03
N VAL A 98 3.37 17.82 6.37
CA VAL A 98 3.20 19.03 7.20
C VAL A 98 4.40 19.96 7.07
N PHE A 99 5.61 19.41 6.93
CA PHE A 99 6.82 20.19 6.65
C PHE A 99 6.96 20.60 5.18
N GLY A 100 6.02 20.22 4.31
CA GLY A 100 6.05 20.57 2.88
C GLY A 100 7.20 19.89 2.11
N LEU A 101 7.67 18.73 2.56
CA LEU A 101 8.78 18.04 1.93
C LEU A 101 8.38 17.38 0.61
N PRO A 102 9.32 17.23 -0.35
CA PRO A 102 9.09 16.50 -1.61
C PRO A 102 8.68 15.04 -1.42
N ILE A 103 8.04 14.45 -2.44
CA ILE A 103 7.49 13.08 -2.42
C ILE A 103 8.52 12.00 -2.01
N ILE A 104 9.80 12.17 -2.39
CA ILE A 104 10.85 11.23 -2.01
C ILE A 104 11.03 11.13 -0.49
N TYR A 105 10.90 12.27 0.22
CA TYR A 105 10.95 12.31 1.68
C TYR A 105 9.67 11.78 2.30
N VAL A 106 8.51 11.99 1.68
CA VAL A 106 7.26 11.36 2.11
C VAL A 106 7.41 9.84 2.10
N CYS A 107 7.89 9.26 1.00
CA CYS A 107 8.14 7.82 0.88
C CYS A 107 9.18 7.34 1.90
N PHE A 108 10.27 8.08 2.07
CA PHE A 108 11.34 7.70 3.01
C PHE A 108 10.89 7.74 4.48
N LEU A 109 10.24 8.83 4.92
CA LEU A 109 9.71 8.92 6.27
C LEU A 109 8.55 7.93 6.50
N SER A 110 7.73 7.66 5.48
CA SER A 110 6.70 6.62 5.56
C SER A 110 7.31 5.24 5.77
N PHE A 111 8.36 4.90 5.02
CA PHE A 111 9.10 3.65 5.21
C PHE A 111 9.72 3.56 6.61
N LEU A 112 10.41 4.60 7.07
CA LEU A 112 10.99 4.62 8.42
C LEU A 112 9.93 4.51 9.51
N GLY A 113 8.80 5.21 9.37
CA GLY A 113 7.69 5.12 10.31
C GLY A 113 7.08 3.72 10.38
N ALA A 114 6.95 3.06 9.23
CA ALA A 114 6.46 1.68 9.14
C ALA A 114 7.42 0.67 9.82
N VAL A 115 8.73 0.78 9.54
CA VAL A 115 9.76 -0.06 10.17
C VAL A 115 9.85 0.20 11.67
N PHE A 116 9.82 1.45 12.09
CA PHE A 116 9.88 1.82 13.50
C PHE A 116 8.67 1.30 14.29
N SER A 117 7.45 1.53 13.77
CA SER A 117 6.22 1.08 14.41
C SER A 117 6.16 -0.45 14.56
N SER A 118 6.46 -1.18 13.47
CA SER A 118 6.49 -2.64 13.50
C SER A 118 7.59 -3.21 14.41
N SER A 119 8.75 -2.54 14.48
CA SER A 119 9.82 -2.90 15.40
C SER A 119 9.38 -2.74 16.86
N ILE A 120 8.65 -1.66 17.20
CA ILE A 120 8.08 -1.48 18.54
C ILE A 120 7.18 -2.67 18.89
N VAL A 121 6.24 -3.02 18.02
CA VAL A 121 5.31 -4.14 18.27
C VAL A 121 6.08 -5.45 18.49
N TYR A 122 7.06 -5.73 17.63
CA TYR A 122 7.85 -6.96 17.70
C TYR A 122 8.70 -7.04 18.97
N PHE A 123 9.52 -6.04 19.26
CA PHE A 123 10.44 -6.06 20.40
C PHE A 123 9.69 -6.01 21.73
N PHE A 124 8.60 -5.26 21.81
CA PHE A 124 7.80 -5.19 23.03
C PHE A 124 7.12 -6.53 23.33
N SER A 125 6.52 -7.16 22.31
CA SER A 125 5.90 -8.49 22.47
C SER A 125 6.93 -9.58 22.80
N LYS A 126 8.10 -9.55 22.15
CA LYS A 126 9.18 -10.51 22.40
C LYS A 126 9.72 -10.42 23.82
N THR A 127 10.01 -9.21 24.30
CA THR A 127 10.67 -8.99 25.59
C THR A 127 9.77 -9.35 26.77
N HIS A 128 8.47 -9.01 26.70
CA HIS A 128 7.57 -9.17 27.84
C HIS A 128 6.71 -10.44 27.80
N PHE A 129 6.50 -11.04 26.63
CA PHE A 129 5.46 -12.08 26.48
C PHE A 129 5.88 -13.30 25.64
N GLY A 130 7.16 -13.43 25.30
CA GLY A 130 7.69 -14.65 24.67
C GLY A 130 7.17 -14.90 23.25
N SER A 131 6.87 -13.84 22.49
CA SER A 131 6.48 -13.90 21.07
C SER A 131 5.17 -14.65 20.78
N ARG A 132 4.22 -14.65 21.73
CA ARG A 132 2.86 -15.14 21.48
C ARG A 132 2.18 -14.32 20.40
N THR A 133 1.57 -15.00 19.43
CA THR A 133 0.97 -14.36 18.24
C THR A 133 -0.20 -13.46 18.62
N GLU A 134 -1.01 -13.89 19.60
CA GLU A 134 -2.16 -13.14 20.11
C GLU A 134 -1.73 -11.77 20.67
N ILE A 135 -0.58 -11.74 21.34
CA ILE A 135 -0.05 -10.53 21.97
C ILE A 135 0.57 -9.59 20.92
N LEU A 136 1.23 -10.13 19.89
CA LEU A 136 1.66 -9.33 18.74
C LEU A 136 0.47 -8.61 18.08
N VAL A 137 -0.65 -9.31 17.89
CA VAL A 137 -1.86 -8.73 17.31
C VAL A 137 -2.45 -7.66 18.23
N LEU A 138 -2.63 -7.94 19.53
CA LEU A 138 -3.18 -6.98 20.49
C LEU A 138 -2.32 -5.72 20.62
N MET A 139 -0.99 -5.88 20.67
CA MET A 139 -0.04 -4.76 20.70
C MET A 139 -0.10 -3.93 19.42
N GLY A 140 -0.21 -4.60 18.27
CA GLY A 140 -0.34 -3.94 16.98
C GLY A 140 -1.61 -3.09 16.88
N VAL A 141 -2.75 -3.59 17.37
CA VAL A 141 -4.00 -2.83 17.44
C VAL A 141 -3.87 -1.64 18.39
N ALA A 142 -3.33 -1.86 19.60
CA ALA A 142 -3.14 -0.80 20.59
C ALA A 142 -2.23 0.33 20.08
N LEU A 143 -1.09 -0.02 19.48
CA LEU A 143 -0.18 0.96 18.89
C LEU A 143 -0.84 1.67 17.70
N SER A 144 -1.59 0.97 16.86
CA SER A 144 -2.30 1.58 15.74
C SER A 144 -3.34 2.60 16.19
N SER A 145 -4.07 2.35 17.30
CA SER A 145 -4.99 3.32 17.88
C SER A 145 -4.26 4.56 18.41
N LEU A 146 -3.10 4.37 19.07
CA LEU A 146 -2.27 5.48 19.54
C LEU A 146 -1.71 6.32 18.38
N LEU A 147 -1.14 5.67 17.35
CA LEU A 147 -0.63 6.36 16.18
C LEU A 147 -1.79 7.01 15.38
N GLY A 148 -2.97 6.39 15.37
CA GLY A 148 -4.17 6.96 14.75
C GLY A 148 -4.60 8.27 15.41
N SER A 149 -4.59 8.36 16.74
CA SER A 149 -4.91 9.61 17.44
C SER A 149 -3.87 10.71 17.19
N ILE A 150 -2.58 10.35 17.14
CA ILE A 150 -1.50 11.27 16.78
C ILE A 150 -1.66 11.75 15.33
N LEU A 151 -1.99 10.86 14.39
CA LEU A 151 -2.24 11.22 13.00
C LEU A 151 -3.38 12.23 12.88
N VAL A 152 -4.49 12.02 13.58
CA VAL A 152 -5.62 12.96 13.62
C VAL A 152 -5.19 14.31 14.20
N LEU A 153 -4.40 14.30 15.28
CA LEU A 153 -3.85 15.54 15.86
C LEU A 153 -2.97 16.29 14.85
N ILE A 154 -2.10 15.59 14.13
CA ILE A 154 -1.26 16.17 13.06
C ILE A 154 -2.12 16.79 11.97
N ILE A 155 -3.18 16.09 11.55
CA ILE A 155 -4.13 16.58 10.53
C ILE A 155 -4.80 17.87 11.02
N ILE A 156 -5.35 17.90 12.24
CA ILE A 156 -6.04 19.07 12.79
C ILE A 156 -5.13 20.29 12.90
N LEU A 157 -3.87 20.09 13.30
CA LEU A 157 -2.88 21.17 13.41
C LEU A 157 -2.27 21.57 12.06
N GLY A 158 -2.35 20.69 11.07
CA GLY A 158 -1.78 20.85 9.74
C GLY A 158 -2.62 21.72 8.82
N LYS A 159 -1.95 22.45 7.91
CA LYS A 159 -2.62 23.29 6.90
C LYS A 159 -3.00 22.53 5.62
N ASN A 160 -2.37 21.37 5.36
CA ASN A 160 -2.53 20.60 4.11
C ASN A 160 -3.32 19.30 4.33
N LEU A 161 -4.61 19.43 4.66
CA LEU A 161 -5.51 18.30 4.94
C LEU A 161 -5.67 17.36 3.73
N ASN A 162 -5.89 17.93 2.55
CA ASN A 162 -6.25 17.17 1.34
C ASN A 162 -5.16 16.17 0.93
N SER A 163 -3.89 16.59 0.96
CA SER A 163 -2.76 15.72 0.56
C SER A 163 -2.62 14.51 1.48
N ILE A 164 -2.82 14.71 2.79
CA ILE A 164 -2.78 13.62 3.78
C ILE A 164 -3.95 12.67 3.54
N TYR A 165 -5.17 13.18 3.31
CA TYR A 165 -6.32 12.32 3.01
C TYR A 165 -6.12 11.50 1.72
N PHE A 166 -5.61 12.11 0.64
CA PHE A 166 -5.31 11.38 -0.59
C PHE A 166 -4.27 10.28 -0.39
N TRP A 167 -3.27 10.51 0.47
CA TRP A 167 -2.30 9.48 0.82
C TRP A 167 -2.93 8.33 1.61
N LEU A 168 -3.77 8.64 2.59
CA LEU A 168 -4.43 7.64 3.45
C LEU A 168 -5.42 6.76 2.68
N PHE A 169 -6.12 7.31 1.70
CA PHE A 169 -7.01 6.50 0.84
C PHE A 169 -6.25 5.67 -0.20
N GLY A 170 -4.97 5.97 -0.44
CA GLY A 170 -4.17 5.35 -1.47
C GLY A 170 -4.48 5.92 -2.86
N THR A 171 -3.44 6.19 -3.65
CA THR A 171 -3.58 6.68 -5.02
C THR A 171 -2.35 6.35 -5.85
N PHE A 172 -2.56 6.15 -7.15
CA PHE A 172 -1.49 6.01 -8.14
C PHE A 172 -1.36 7.26 -9.04
N SER A 173 -2.12 8.33 -8.77
CA SER A 173 -2.17 9.50 -9.65
C SER A 173 -0.82 10.22 -9.83
N PHE A 174 0.11 10.04 -8.89
CA PHE A 174 1.45 10.65 -8.89
C PHE A 174 2.53 9.76 -9.50
N ALA A 175 2.16 8.64 -10.13
CA ALA A 175 3.13 7.79 -10.82
C ALA A 175 3.41 8.38 -12.21
N ASP A 176 4.62 8.92 -12.35
CA ASP A 176 5.15 9.58 -13.55
C ASP A 176 6.50 8.94 -13.93
#